data_AF-A0A9D6LCF0-F1
#
_entry.id   AF-A0A9D6LCF0-F1
#
_cell.length_a   1.000
_cell.length_b   1.000
_cell.length_c   1.000
_cell.angle_alpha   90.00
_cell.angle_beta   90.00
_cell.angle_gamma   90.00
#
_symmetry.space_group_name_H-M   'P 1'
#
loop_
_entity.id
_entity.type
_entity.pdbx_description
1 polymer ?
#
loop_
_entity_poly.entity_id
_entity_poly.type
_entity_poly.pdbx_seq_one_letter_code
_entity_poly.pdbx_strand_id
1 'polypeptide(L)'
;MRTLGLVLAAWIGFAGVASAATAPEPSWEKIKDTDDGIVVFSREVPGSSVMAFKGNGVVDAPIAKVASALFDPARAKEWVLNLEETRRV
;
A
#
# COMPACT_ATOMS: atom_id res chain seq x y z
N MET A 1 -66.36 -2.62 24.06
CA MET A 1 -65.80 -1.28 23.82
C MET A 1 -64.62 -1.08 24.73
N ARG A 2 -63.46 -0.72 24.15
CA ARG A 2 -62.41 0.12 24.75
C ARG A 2 -61.64 -0.50 25.93
N THR A 3 -60.41 -0.97 25.67
CA THR A 3 -59.13 -0.31 26.06
C THR A 3 -58.70 -0.68 27.47
N LEU A 4 -57.45 -0.94 27.85
CA LEU A 4 -56.15 -1.11 27.22
C LEU A 4 -55.25 -1.44 28.43
N GLY A 5 -54.30 -2.37 28.32
CA GLY A 5 -53.39 -2.65 29.44
C GLY A 5 -52.23 -3.56 29.08
N LEU A 6 -51.78 -3.49 27.83
CA LEU A 6 -50.56 -4.14 27.36
C LEU A 6 -49.37 -3.31 27.79
N VAL A 7 -48.55 -3.84 28.70
CA VAL A 7 -47.13 -3.47 28.80
C VAL A 7 -46.34 -4.77 28.82
N LEU A 8 -46.16 -5.35 27.64
CA LEU A 8 -45.17 -6.41 27.41
C LEU A 8 -43.88 -5.69 27.02
N ALA A 9 -42.85 -5.82 27.85
CA ALA A 9 -41.55 -5.20 27.67
C ALA A 9 -40.95 -5.56 26.29
N ALA A 10 -40.89 -4.57 25.40
CA ALA A 10 -40.19 -4.68 24.12
C ALA A 10 -38.69 -4.59 24.37
N TRP A 11 -38.04 -5.75 24.54
CA TRP A 11 -36.59 -5.88 24.37
C TRP A 11 -36.28 -5.75 22.87
N ILE A 12 -36.13 -4.51 22.39
CA ILE A 12 -35.61 -4.27 21.04
C ILE A 12 -34.11 -4.51 21.10
N GLY A 13 -33.70 -5.58 20.44
CA GLY A 13 -32.31 -5.99 20.32
C GLY A 13 -31.43 -4.84 19.83
N PHE A 14 -30.37 -4.59 20.58
CA PHE A 14 -29.23 -3.84 20.08
C PHE A 14 -28.59 -4.71 19.00
N ALA A 15 -29.02 -4.49 17.76
CA ALA A 15 -28.46 -5.14 16.58
C ALA A 15 -26.95 -4.91 16.60
N GLY A 16 -26.20 -6.00 16.71
CA GLY A 16 -24.75 -5.98 16.76
C GLY A 16 -24.21 -5.17 15.60
N VAL A 17 -23.41 -4.16 15.92
CA VAL A 17 -22.57 -3.49 14.93
C VAL A 17 -21.60 -4.57 14.46
N ALA A 18 -21.89 -5.18 13.32
CA ALA A 18 -20.95 -6.07 12.65
C ALA A 18 -19.73 -5.22 12.30
N SER A 19 -18.69 -5.32 13.13
CA SER A 19 -17.38 -4.76 12.81
C SER A 19 -16.95 -5.41 11.51
N ALA A 20 -16.96 -4.65 10.42
CA ALA A 20 -16.36 -5.09 9.18
C ALA A 20 -14.89 -5.41 9.50
N ALA A 21 -14.55 -6.69 9.57
CA ALA A 21 -13.17 -7.10 9.71
C ALA A 21 -12.45 -6.60 8.47
N THR A 22 -11.60 -5.59 8.62
CA THR A 22 -10.69 -5.16 7.56
C THR A 22 -9.87 -6.39 7.19
N ALA A 23 -10.04 -6.88 5.96
CA ALA A 23 -9.22 -7.97 5.47
C ALA A 23 -7.74 -7.57 5.63
N PRO A 24 -6.87 -8.45 6.16
CA PRO A 24 -5.47 -8.13 6.32
C PRO A 24 -4.87 -7.74 4.97
N GLU A 25 -4.04 -6.70 4.93
CA GLU A 25 -3.34 -6.33 3.70
C GLU A 25 -2.52 -7.53 3.19
N PRO A 26 -2.50 -7.77 1.86
CA PRO A 26 -1.64 -8.79 1.28
C PRO A 26 -0.18 -8.61 1.72
N SER A 27 0.45 -9.69 2.13
CA SER A 27 1.86 -9.70 2.52
C SER A 27 2.77 -9.47 1.32
N TRP A 28 3.95 -8.90 1.56
CA TRP A 28 5.00 -8.83 0.55
C TRP A 28 5.61 -10.21 0.33
N GLU A 29 5.56 -10.70 -0.89
CA GLU A 29 6.15 -11.96 -1.31
C GLU A 29 7.42 -11.69 -2.10
N LYS A 30 8.50 -12.39 -1.76
CA LYS A 30 9.75 -12.31 -2.51
C LYS A 30 9.58 -13.04 -3.85
N ILE A 31 9.85 -12.36 -4.96
CA ILE A 31 9.68 -12.90 -6.30
C ILE A 31 10.99 -13.09 -7.07
N LYS A 32 12.07 -12.38 -6.71
CA LYS A 32 13.35 -12.48 -7.41
C LYS A 32 14.52 -12.03 -6.53
N ASP A 33 15.65 -12.71 -6.66
CA ASP A 33 16.98 -12.18 -6.34
C ASP A 33 17.67 -11.89 -7.66
N THR A 34 18.29 -10.72 -7.78
CA THR A 34 19.07 -10.35 -8.96
C THR A 34 20.56 -10.58 -8.70
N ASP A 35 21.33 -10.78 -9.77
CA ASP A 35 22.78 -11.02 -9.68
C ASP A 35 23.56 -9.82 -9.12
N ASP A 36 22.97 -8.62 -9.16
CA ASP A 36 23.52 -7.37 -8.60
C ASP A 36 23.08 -7.09 -7.15
N GLY A 37 22.48 -8.08 -6.47
CA GLY A 37 22.19 -8.00 -5.03
C GLY A 37 20.90 -7.26 -4.67
N ILE A 38 19.95 -7.15 -5.60
CA ILE A 38 18.62 -6.58 -5.37
C ILE A 38 17.62 -7.72 -5.14
N VAL A 39 16.88 -7.63 -4.04
CA VAL A 39 15.75 -8.52 -3.74
C VAL A 39 14.46 -7.82 -4.15
N VAL A 40 13.69 -8.46 -5.04
CA VAL A 40 12.40 -7.95 -5.52
C VAL A 40 11.27 -8.68 -4.82
N PHE A 41 10.31 -7.91 -4.33
CA PHE A 41 9.07 -8.38 -3.74
C PHE A 41 7.88 -7.87 -4.55
N SER A 42 6.76 -8.58 -4.51
CA SER A 42 5.48 -8.11 -5.00
C SER A 42 4.39 -8.29 -3.94
N ARG A 43 3.28 -7.56 -4.11
CA ARG A 43 2.02 -7.85 -3.42
C ARG A 43 0.84 -7.39 -4.27
N GLU A 44 -0.30 -8.02 -4.08
CA GLU A 44 -1.57 -7.53 -4.61
C GLU A 44 -1.97 -6.21 -3.95
N VAL A 45 -2.63 -5.35 -4.71
CA VAL A 45 -3.21 -4.09 -4.21
C VAL A 45 -4.72 -4.27 -4.13
N PRO A 46 -5.33 -4.31 -2.93
CA PRO A 46 -6.77 -4.51 -2.78
C PRO A 46 -7.59 -3.52 -3.61
N GLY A 47 -8.53 -4.04 -4.40
CA GLY A 47 -9.40 -3.22 -5.25
C GLY A 47 -8.73 -2.66 -6.51
N SER A 48 -7.52 -3.11 -6.86
CA SER A 48 -6.82 -2.70 -8.07
C SER A 48 -6.39 -3.91 -8.90
N SER A 49 -6.33 -3.73 -10.21
CA SER A 49 -5.79 -4.72 -11.15
C SER A 49 -4.26 -4.68 -11.25
N VAL A 50 -3.60 -3.81 -10.48
CA VAL A 50 -2.14 -3.63 -10.53
C VAL A 50 -1.47 -4.34 -9.36
N MET A 51 -0.24 -4.81 -9.62
CA MET A 51 0.65 -5.34 -8.60
C MET A 51 1.56 -4.24 -8.08
N ALA A 52 1.81 -4.21 -6.77
CA ALA A 52 2.85 -3.38 -6.20
C ALA A 52 4.18 -4.17 -6.21
N PHE A 53 5.28 -3.48 -6.50
CA PHE A 53 6.63 -4.04 -6.45
C PHE A 53 7.50 -3.26 -5.47
N LYS A 54 8.41 -3.96 -4.79
CA LYS A 54 9.42 -3.38 -3.89
C LYS A 54 10.78 -3.98 -4.23
N GLY A 55 11.76 -3.14 -4.54
CA GLY A 55 13.17 -3.54 -4.61
C GLY A 55 13.89 -3.21 -3.31
N ASN A 56 14.74 -4.11 -2.83
CA ASN A 56 15.60 -3.90 -1.67
C ASN A 56 17.05 -4.26 -2.03
N GLY A 57 17.98 -3.32 -1.87
CA GLY A 57 19.39 -3.53 -2.18
C GLY A 57 20.27 -2.56 -1.40
N VAL A 58 21.59 -2.79 -1.45
CA VAL A 58 22.58 -1.92 -0.80
C VAL A 58 23.25 -1.06 -1.86
N VAL A 59 23.30 0.26 -1.63
CA VAL A 59 24.08 1.19 -2.42
C VAL A 59 25.31 1.58 -1.62
N ASP A 60 26.50 1.30 -2.14
CA ASP A 60 27.77 1.64 -1.50
C ASP A 60 28.08 3.15 -1.67
N ALA A 61 27.32 3.99 -0.96
CA ALA A 61 27.51 5.43 -0.94
C ALA A 61 26.89 6.06 0.32
N PRO A 62 27.39 7.22 0.79
CA PRO A 62 26.72 7.99 1.83
C PRO A 62 25.28 8.36 1.43
N ILE A 63 24.34 8.27 2.38
CA ILE A 63 22.91 8.53 2.12
C ILE A 63 22.65 9.92 1.53
N ALA A 64 23.42 10.93 1.93
CA ALA A 64 23.31 12.29 1.39
C ALA A 64 23.62 12.33 -0.12
N LYS A 65 24.58 11.52 -0.59
CA LYS A 65 24.91 11.42 -2.02
C LYS A 65 23.80 10.74 -2.80
N VAL A 66 23.25 9.64 -2.27
CA VAL A 66 22.09 8.95 -2.86
C VAL A 66 20.90 9.90 -2.97
N ALA A 67 20.55 10.58 -1.88
CA ALA A 67 19.48 11.58 -1.85
C ALA A 67 19.70 12.70 -2.87
N SER A 68 20.94 13.22 -2.99
CA SER A 68 21.25 14.28 -3.96
C SER A 68 21.00 13.87 -5.41
N ALA A 69 21.21 12.60 -5.76
CA ALA A 69 20.92 12.08 -7.10
C ALA A 69 19.40 11.91 -7.32
N LEU A 70 18.67 11.42 -6.31
CA LEU A 70 17.22 11.23 -6.38
C LEU A 70 16.44 12.55 -6.46
N PHE A 71 16.94 13.61 -5.83
CA PHE A 71 16.30 14.93 -5.81
C PHE A 71 16.76 15.87 -6.94
N ASP A 72 17.56 15.39 -7.90
CA ASP A 72 18.05 16.16 -9.03
C ASP A 72 17.41 15.73 -10.35
N PRO A 73 16.22 16.28 -10.69
CA PRO A 73 15.52 15.94 -11.92
C PRO A 73 16.27 16.41 -13.17
N ALA A 74 17.15 17.42 -13.05
CA ALA A 74 17.87 17.96 -14.20
C ALA A 74 18.87 16.95 -14.77
N ARG A 75 19.42 16.08 -13.92
CA ARG A 75 20.36 15.02 -14.30
C ARG A 75 19.74 13.62 -14.35
N ALA A 76 18.42 13.50 -14.17
CA ALA A 76 17.77 12.19 -14.11
C ALA A 76 17.96 11.35 -15.39
N LYS A 77 18.06 12.01 -16.57
CA LYS A 77 18.31 11.33 -17.86
C LYS A 77 19.67 10.62 -17.96
N GLU A 78 20.61 10.97 -17.08
CA GLU A 78 21.95 10.36 -17.09
C GLU A 78 21.95 8.95 -16.48
N TRP A 79 20.96 8.63 -15.64
CA TRP A 79 20.98 7.40 -14.84
C TRP A 79 19.64 6.66 -14.76
N VAL A 80 18.50 7.33 -14.99
CA VAL A 80 17.19 6.66 -15.06
C VAL A 80 17.04 6.03 -16.44
N LEU A 81 16.97 4.70 -16.46
CA LEU A 81 16.78 3.94 -17.69
C LEU A 81 15.50 4.38 -18.42
N ASN A 82 15.63 4.69 -19.71
CA ASN A 82 14.52 5.06 -20.61
C ASN A 82 13.71 6.30 -20.15
N LEU A 83 14.35 7.28 -19.49
CA LEU A 83 13.67 8.51 -19.09
C LEU A 83 13.58 9.55 -20.23
N GLU A 84 12.36 9.81 -20.70
CA GLU A 84 12.08 10.80 -21.76
C GLU A 84 11.85 12.23 -21.23
N GLU A 85 11.03 12.40 -20.19
CA GLU A 85 10.70 13.69 -19.59
C GLU A 85 10.61 13.55 -18.06
N THR A 86 10.92 14.62 -17.34
CA THR A 86 10.56 14.78 -15.93
C THR A 86 9.86 16.11 -15.76
N ARG A 87 8.72 16.10 -15.04
CA ARG A 87 7.95 17.29 -14.70
C ARG A 87 7.82 17.39 -13.19
N ARG A 88 8.16 18.56 -12.65
CA ARG A 88 7.88 18.89 -11.24
C ARG A 88 6.50 19.52 -11.18
N VAL A 89 5.63 18.97 -10.32
CA VAL A 89 4.33 19.55 -9.99
C VAL A 89 4.47 20.71 -9.00
#